data_AF-A0A3R9NE44-F1
#
_entry.id   AF-A0A3R9NE44-F1
#
_cell.length_a   1.000
_cell.length_b   1.000
_cell.length_c   1.000
_cell.angle_alpha   90.00
_cell.angle_beta   90.00
_cell.angle_gamma   90.00
#
_symmetry.space_group_name_H-M   'P 1'
#
loop_
_entity.id
_entity.type
_entity.pdbx_description
1 polymer ?
#
loop_
_entity_poly.entity_id
_entity_poly.type
_entity_poly.pdbx_seq_one_letter_code
_entity_poly.pdbx_strand_id
1 'polypeptide(L)'
;MSVPTSAFRYLLLAGFLTTAALTAQAQQTAPGTTAAQLKDGAFRRNGKVFRLQAGQTTPLSAPLRFTNGLTLRPDGIMVSKNGTRQLLENGKAVNMQGDVVIYRDDMMTPEAIARHDEQATGSAGTTTVAIPVATNLAAIATQLQNTAQRLDQLRQLSQLLDQRATAAAAGSTPAPELETRIQQLSQQLQP
;
A
#
# COMPACT_ATOMS: atom_id res chain seq x y z
N MET A 1 101.08 1.21 12.45
CA MET A 1 100.43 0.58 13.62
C MET A 1 99.16 1.36 13.89
N SER A 2 97.96 0.82 14.08
CA SER A 2 97.35 -0.50 13.92
C SER A 2 95.85 -0.25 14.11
N VAL A 3 94.99 -1.00 13.41
CA VAL A 3 93.53 -1.03 13.65
C VAL A 3 93.26 -1.56 15.07
N PRO A 4 92.07 -1.32 15.65
CA PRO A 4 91.18 -2.47 15.78
C PRO A 4 89.69 -2.19 15.53
N THR A 5 89.14 -3.11 14.76
CA THR A 5 87.78 -3.65 14.75
C THR A 5 87.34 -4.12 16.16
N SER A 6 86.05 -4.02 16.50
CA SER A 6 85.19 -5.18 16.87
C SER A 6 83.87 -4.84 17.58
N ALA A 7 82.83 -5.58 17.19
CA ALA A 7 81.74 -6.18 17.97
C ALA A 7 80.75 -5.21 18.69
N PHE A 8 79.50 -5.04 18.26
CA PHE A 8 78.39 -6.01 18.21
C PHE A 8 78.26 -6.85 19.49
N ARG A 9 77.30 -6.50 20.37
CA ARG A 9 76.38 -7.42 21.10
C ARG A 9 75.46 -6.67 22.10
N TYR A 10 74.15 -6.75 21.81
CA TYR A 10 72.97 -6.93 22.69
C TYR A 10 72.81 -6.17 24.01
N LEU A 11 71.66 -5.51 24.19
CA LEU A 11 70.66 -5.87 25.23
C LEU A 11 69.35 -5.06 25.00
N LEU A 12 68.27 -5.67 24.54
CA LEU A 12 67.15 -6.21 25.35
C LEU A 12 66.43 -5.15 26.19
N LEU A 13 65.35 -4.55 25.66
CA LEU A 13 64.17 -4.18 26.46
C LEU A 13 62.99 -3.70 25.58
N ALA A 14 61.78 -4.06 26.02
CA ALA A 14 60.46 -3.52 25.65
C ALA A 14 59.94 -3.85 24.24
N GLY A 15 58.74 -4.35 24.05
CA GLY A 15 57.63 -4.63 24.95
C GLY A 15 56.51 -5.22 24.10
N PHE A 16 55.85 -6.25 24.62
CA PHE A 16 54.61 -6.78 24.05
C PHE A 16 53.56 -5.66 24.06
N LEU A 17 53.25 -5.09 22.89
CA LEU A 17 52.05 -4.28 22.68
C LEU A 17 51.08 -5.04 21.78
N THR A 18 50.26 -5.88 22.41
CA THR A 18 48.92 -6.17 21.94
C THR A 18 48.03 -4.99 22.35
N THR A 19 47.30 -4.38 21.39
CA THR A 19 45.87 -4.01 21.51
C THR A 19 45.38 -3.12 20.35
N ALA A 20 44.20 -3.50 19.87
CA ALA A 20 43.18 -2.70 19.18
C ALA A 20 43.52 -2.08 17.81
N ALA A 21 43.28 -2.86 16.75
CA ALA A 21 42.87 -2.29 15.47
C ALA A 21 41.55 -1.53 15.68
N LEU A 22 41.61 -0.20 15.68
CA LEU A 22 40.44 0.66 15.51
C LEU A 22 39.94 0.47 14.08
N THR A 23 38.99 -0.44 13.89
CA THR A 23 38.15 -0.46 12.71
C THR A 23 37.31 0.82 12.72
N ALA A 24 37.72 1.79 11.90
CA ALA A 24 36.90 2.93 11.57
C ALA A 24 35.61 2.40 10.91
N GLN A 25 34.54 2.31 11.70
CA GLN A 25 33.19 2.16 11.17
C GLN A 25 32.88 3.46 10.44
N ALA A 26 33.13 3.47 9.13
CA ALA A 26 32.62 4.50 8.24
C ALA A 26 31.11 4.59 8.48
N GLN A 27 30.70 5.72 9.05
CA GLN A 27 29.33 6.04 9.36
C GLN A 27 28.50 5.85 8.10
N GLN A 28 27.60 4.87 8.16
CA GLN A 28 26.62 4.59 7.14
C GLN A 28 25.73 5.83 7.04
N THR A 29 26.06 6.72 6.10
CA THR A 29 25.18 7.82 5.71
C THR A 29 23.91 7.17 5.20
N ALA A 30 22.85 7.28 6.00
CA ALA A 30 21.50 6.97 5.55
C ALA A 30 21.29 7.60 4.17
N PRO A 31 20.70 6.88 3.21
CA PRO A 31 20.51 7.39 1.86
C PRO A 31 19.81 8.75 1.95
N GLY A 32 20.54 9.78 1.55
CA GLY A 32 20.00 11.12 1.41
C GLY A 32 18.84 11.00 0.44
N THR A 33 17.64 11.26 0.94
CA THR A 33 16.44 11.39 0.12
C THR A 33 16.77 12.45 -0.92
N THR A 34 16.96 12.02 -2.16
CA THR A 34 17.31 12.88 -3.29
C THR A 34 16.32 14.02 -3.31
N ALA A 35 16.81 15.24 -3.04
CA ALA A 35 15.99 16.38 -2.66
C ALA A 35 15.04 16.90 -3.76
N ALA A 36 14.97 16.23 -4.91
CA ALA A 36 14.16 16.56 -6.08
C ALA A 36 12.70 16.01 -6.03
N GLN A 37 12.20 15.57 -4.88
CA GLN A 37 10.93 14.80 -4.80
C GLN A 37 9.85 15.39 -3.88
N LEU A 38 10.13 16.53 -3.24
CA LEU A 38 9.28 17.12 -2.22
C LEU A 38 8.83 18.53 -2.62
N LYS A 39 7.60 18.90 -2.27
CA LYS A 39 7.01 20.23 -2.45
C LYS A 39 7.78 21.27 -1.63
N ASP A 40 7.76 22.52 -2.07
CA ASP A 40 8.36 23.62 -1.32
C ASP A 40 7.67 23.85 0.03
N GLY A 41 8.46 24.29 1.01
CA GLY A 41 7.97 24.57 2.36
C GLY A 41 9.10 24.60 3.39
N ALA A 42 8.77 24.23 4.62
CA ALA A 42 9.75 24.00 5.67
C ALA A 42 9.36 22.81 6.53
N PHE A 43 10.32 22.15 7.14
CA PHE A 43 10.05 20.98 7.97
C PHE A 43 10.98 20.93 9.18
N ARG A 44 10.55 20.22 10.23
CA ARG A 44 11.37 19.98 11.40
C ARG A 44 11.78 18.52 11.46
N ARG A 45 13.09 18.27 11.55
CA ARG A 45 13.66 16.92 11.69
C ARG A 45 14.80 16.94 12.69
N ASN A 46 14.81 15.98 13.61
CA ASN A 46 15.85 15.85 14.64
C ASN A 46 16.04 17.16 15.44
N GLY A 47 14.95 17.85 15.76
CA GLY A 47 14.97 19.10 16.51
C GLY A 47 15.44 20.33 15.72
N LYS A 48 15.83 20.18 14.45
CA LYS A 48 16.28 21.27 13.58
C LYS A 48 15.24 21.58 12.52
N VAL A 49 15.13 22.86 12.18
CA VAL A 49 14.23 23.33 11.12
C VAL A 49 15.00 23.53 9.83
N PHE A 50 14.41 23.10 8.74
CA PHE A 50 14.95 23.23 7.40
C PHE A 50 13.92 23.89 6.49
N ARG A 51 14.40 24.75 5.59
CA ARG A 51 13.64 25.23 4.44
C ARG A 51 13.89 24.29 3.27
N LEU A 52 12.83 23.92 2.59
CA LEU A 52 12.87 23.21 1.33
C LEU A 52 12.36 24.14 0.24
N GLN A 53 13.19 24.46 -0.74
CA GLN A 53 12.81 25.31 -1.85
C GLN A 53 13.49 24.85 -3.13
N ALA A 54 12.72 24.69 -4.21
CA ALA A 54 13.20 24.21 -5.50
C ALA A 54 14.00 22.90 -5.36
N GLY A 55 13.53 22.01 -4.48
CA GLY A 55 14.21 20.76 -4.17
C GLY A 55 15.55 20.90 -3.45
N GLN A 56 15.88 22.08 -2.89
CA GLN A 56 17.06 22.28 -2.06
C GLN A 56 16.67 22.41 -0.60
N THR A 57 17.31 21.60 0.25
CA THR A 57 17.13 21.66 1.70
C THR A 57 18.24 22.49 2.32
N THR A 58 17.87 23.54 3.04
CA THR A 58 18.81 24.41 3.76
C THR A 58 18.37 24.56 5.22
N PRO A 59 19.29 24.57 6.20
CA PRO A 59 18.95 24.90 7.58
C PRO A 59 18.31 26.28 7.66
N LEU A 60 17.21 26.40 8.41
CA LEU A 60 16.52 27.67 8.53
C LEU A 60 17.29 28.56 9.53
N SER A 61 17.91 29.63 9.04
CA SER A 61 18.69 30.58 9.86
C SER A 61 17.90 31.84 10.26
N ALA A 62 16.84 32.17 9.53
CA ALA A 62 15.97 33.32 9.79
C ALA A 62 14.49 32.91 9.75
N PRO A 63 13.58 33.66 10.38
CA PRO A 63 12.16 33.36 10.31
C PRO A 63 11.65 33.31 8.86
N LEU A 64 10.88 32.28 8.52
CA LEU A 64 10.22 32.11 7.22
C LEU A 64 8.75 32.47 7.34
N ARG A 65 8.28 33.36 6.48
CA ARG A 65 6.87 33.75 6.41
C ARG A 65 6.16 33.00 5.28
N PHE A 66 4.98 32.49 5.57
CA PHE A 66 4.13 31.73 4.64
C PHE A 66 2.96 32.57 4.13
N THR A 67 2.28 32.06 3.11
CA THR A 67 1.20 32.76 2.40
C THR A 67 0.02 33.11 3.32
N ASN A 68 -0.37 32.22 4.24
CA ASN A 68 -1.42 32.49 5.22
C ASN A 68 -1.03 33.48 6.35
N GLY A 69 0.20 34.00 6.33
CA GLY A 69 0.73 34.90 7.35
C GLY A 69 1.35 34.20 8.55
N LEU A 70 1.41 32.87 8.58
CA LEU A 70 2.19 32.11 9.55
C LEU A 70 3.68 32.42 9.39
N THR A 71 4.40 32.48 10.50
CA THR A 71 5.85 32.64 10.53
C THR A 71 6.48 31.48 11.29
N LEU A 72 7.36 30.72 10.64
CA LEU A 72 8.15 29.67 11.27
C LEU A 72 9.53 30.20 11.63
N ARG A 73 9.91 30.06 12.88
CA ARG A 73 11.23 30.45 13.38
C ARG A 73 12.26 29.30 13.29
N PRO A 74 13.57 29.60 13.31
CA PRO A 74 14.64 28.59 13.36
C PRO A 74 14.55 27.59 14.54
N ASP A 75 13.96 28.02 15.66
CA ASP A 75 13.71 27.17 16.83
C ASP A 75 12.49 26.23 16.66
N GLY A 76 11.78 26.36 15.53
CA GLY A 76 10.59 25.63 15.14
C GLY A 76 9.31 26.09 15.78
N ILE A 77 9.30 27.25 16.45
CA ILE A 77 8.07 27.89 16.88
C ILE A 77 7.40 28.54 15.67
N MET A 78 6.17 28.11 15.39
CA MET A 78 5.23 28.73 14.47
C MET A 78 4.47 29.83 15.19
N VAL A 79 4.35 30.98 14.55
CA VAL A 79 3.54 32.12 14.99
C VAL A 79 2.48 32.37 13.92
N SER A 80 1.23 32.10 14.23
CA SER A 80 0.11 32.36 13.33
C SER A 80 -0.22 33.85 13.24
N LYS A 81 -1.04 34.24 12.27
CA LYS A 81 -1.44 35.64 12.05
C LYS A 81 -2.07 36.31 13.28
N ASN A 82 -2.76 35.54 14.13
CA ASN A 82 -3.38 36.00 15.38
C ASN A 82 -2.39 36.06 16.58
N GLY A 83 -1.11 35.71 16.37
CA GLY A 83 -0.09 35.70 17.42
C GLY A 83 0.01 34.41 18.24
N THR A 84 -0.84 33.41 18.00
CA THR A 84 -0.73 32.09 18.67
C THR A 84 0.61 31.44 18.32
N ARG A 85 1.24 30.84 19.33
CA ARG A 85 2.57 30.21 19.21
C ARG A 85 2.43 28.71 19.40
N GLN A 86 2.92 27.93 18.44
CA GLN A 86 2.90 26.47 18.49
C GLN A 86 4.23 25.91 18.01
N LEU A 87 4.73 24.87 18.66
CA LEU A 87 5.90 24.14 18.18
C LEU A 87 5.53 23.29 16.95
N LEU A 88 6.26 23.44 15.86
CA LEU A 88 6.22 22.46 14.78
C LEU A 88 6.85 21.17 15.30
N GLU A 89 6.09 20.08 15.33
CA GLU A 89 6.60 18.80 15.81
C GLU A 89 7.68 18.22 14.88
N ASN A 90 8.55 17.36 15.44
CA ASN A 90 9.49 16.60 14.61
C ASN A 90 8.72 15.68 13.65
N GLY A 91 9.13 15.66 12.38
CA GLY A 91 8.47 14.87 11.33
C GLY A 91 7.26 15.56 10.70
N LYS A 92 6.93 16.79 11.12
CA LYS A 92 5.94 17.64 10.46
C LYS A 92 6.60 18.67 9.55
N ALA A 93 5.81 19.14 8.60
CA ALA A 93 6.19 20.19 7.65
C ALA A 93 5.11 21.27 7.59
N VAL A 94 5.48 22.42 7.04
CA VAL A 94 4.58 23.51 6.67
C VAL A 94 4.75 23.71 5.16
N ASN A 95 3.67 23.52 4.41
CA ASN A 95 3.65 23.77 2.96
C ASN A 95 3.71 25.28 2.67
N MET A 96 3.88 25.71 1.41
CA MET A 96 3.93 27.14 1.07
C MET A 96 2.63 27.91 1.37
N GLN A 97 1.49 27.21 1.46
CA GLN A 97 0.20 27.76 1.85
C GLN A 97 0.16 28.08 3.35
N GLY A 98 1.01 27.42 4.14
CA GLY A 98 1.14 27.58 5.58
C GLY A 98 0.37 26.54 6.40
N ASP A 99 -0.06 25.45 5.78
CA ASP A 99 -0.72 24.33 6.44
C ASP A 99 0.32 23.38 7.03
N VAL A 100 0.05 22.87 8.22
CA VAL A 100 0.88 21.85 8.87
C VAL A 100 0.50 20.48 8.33
N VAL A 101 1.46 19.79 7.76
CA VAL A 101 1.28 18.51 7.08
C VAL A 101 2.31 17.48 7.54
N ILE A 102 2.11 16.21 7.19
CA ILE A 102 3.08 15.15 7.47
C ILE A 102 4.21 15.24 6.44
N TYR A 103 5.45 15.42 6.91
CA TYR A 103 6.61 15.63 6.01
C TYR A 103 6.83 14.46 5.04
N ARG A 104 6.54 13.23 5.47
CA ARG A 104 6.82 12.03 4.66
C ARG A 104 5.78 11.78 3.59
N ASP A 105 4.54 12.18 3.80
CA ASP A 105 3.41 11.72 2.97
C ASP A 105 2.87 12.88 2.12
N ASP A 106 2.53 14.00 2.77
CA ASP A 106 1.81 15.11 2.12
C ASP A 106 2.74 16.04 1.33
N MET A 107 4.03 16.06 1.67
CA MET A 107 5.03 16.84 0.95
C MET A 107 5.54 16.14 -0.30
N MET A 108 5.17 14.88 -0.57
CA MET A 108 5.59 14.21 -1.80
C MET A 108 5.00 14.87 -3.05
N THR A 109 5.81 14.95 -4.11
CA THR A 109 5.38 15.35 -5.45
C THR A 109 4.67 14.20 -6.16
N PRO A 110 3.77 14.48 -7.13
CA PRO A 110 3.10 13.44 -7.91
C PRO A 110 4.09 12.47 -8.58
N GLU A 111 5.24 12.96 -9.04
CA GLU A 111 6.29 12.15 -9.65
C GLU A 111 6.97 11.22 -8.64
N ALA A 112 7.09 11.65 -7.38
CA ALA A 112 7.62 10.80 -6.32
C ALA A 112 6.66 9.67 -5.94
N ILE A 113 5.35 9.96 -5.94
CA ILE A 113 4.31 8.96 -5.73
C ILE A 113 4.34 7.91 -6.85
N ALA A 114 4.39 8.35 -8.11
CA ALA A 114 4.46 7.44 -9.26
C ALA A 114 5.67 6.49 -9.18
N ARG A 115 6.86 7.01 -8.83
CA ARG A 115 8.07 6.18 -8.65
C ARG A 115 7.98 5.25 -7.45
N HIS A 116 7.37 5.69 -6.36
CA HIS A 116 7.19 4.84 -5.17
C HIS A 116 6.22 3.69 -5.48
N ASP A 117 5.14 3.98 -6.22
CA ASP A 117 4.19 2.97 -6.67
C ASP A 117 4.83 2.00 -7.65
N GLU A 118 5.66 2.46 -8.59
CA GLU A 118 6.49 1.62 -9.46
C GLU A 118 7.38 0.66 -8.66
N GLN A 119 8.04 1.15 -7.61
CA GLN A 119 8.92 0.35 -6.76
C GLN A 119 8.15 -0.68 -5.91
N ALA A 120 6.99 -0.30 -5.40
CA ALA A 120 6.18 -1.17 -4.55
C ALA A 120 5.41 -2.24 -5.34
N THR A 121 4.93 -1.89 -6.54
CA THR A 121 4.10 -2.78 -7.37
C THR A 121 4.88 -3.48 -8.48
N GLY A 122 6.11 -3.04 -8.78
CA GLY A 122 6.93 -3.58 -9.86
C GLY A 122 6.39 -3.29 -11.26
N SER A 123 5.42 -2.39 -11.40
CA SER A 123 4.83 -2.02 -12.70
C SER A 123 4.45 -0.54 -12.73
N ALA A 124 4.96 0.19 -13.72
CA ALA A 124 4.66 1.60 -14.00
C ALA A 124 3.29 1.83 -14.65
N GLY A 125 2.36 0.88 -14.49
CA GLY A 125 1.18 0.79 -15.34
C GLY A 125 -0.09 0.42 -14.58
N THR A 126 -1.21 0.80 -15.19
CA THR A 126 -2.56 0.41 -14.81
C THR A 126 -2.63 -1.07 -14.48
N THR A 127 -2.91 -1.41 -13.21
CA THR A 127 -3.25 -2.77 -12.80
C THR A 127 -4.56 -3.17 -13.47
N THR A 128 -4.48 -3.78 -14.66
CA THR A 128 -5.65 -4.36 -15.31
C THR A 128 -6.00 -5.65 -14.60
N VAL A 129 -7.07 -5.63 -13.80
CA VAL A 129 -7.67 -6.85 -13.27
C VAL A 129 -8.27 -7.60 -14.45
N ALA A 130 -7.57 -8.63 -14.92
CA ALA A 130 -8.11 -9.55 -15.92
C ALA A 130 -9.21 -10.39 -15.25
N ILE A 131 -10.45 -9.92 -15.34
CA ILE A 131 -11.61 -10.72 -15.00
C ILE A 131 -11.66 -11.85 -16.05
N PRO A 132 -11.58 -13.14 -15.66
CA PRO A 132 -11.70 -14.24 -16.62
C PRO A 132 -13.15 -14.34 -17.09
N VAL A 133 -13.50 -13.48 -18.07
CA VAL A 133 -14.87 -13.36 -18.60
C VAL A 133 -15.34 -14.68 -19.22
N ALA A 134 -14.41 -15.46 -19.79
CA ALA A 134 -14.70 -16.74 -20.44
C ALA A 134 -15.25 -17.80 -19.46
N THR A 135 -14.69 -17.91 -18.26
CA THR A 135 -15.15 -18.88 -17.24
C THR A 135 -16.53 -18.48 -16.70
N ASN A 136 -16.76 -17.18 -16.52
CA ASN A 136 -18.03 -16.67 -16.00
C ASN A 136 -19.17 -16.79 -17.04
N LEU A 137 -18.90 -16.57 -18.33
CA LEU A 137 -19.89 -16.73 -19.40
C LEU A 137 -20.35 -18.19 -19.55
N ALA A 138 -19.43 -19.16 -19.47
CA ALA A 138 -19.78 -20.58 -19.54
C ALA A 138 -20.65 -21.05 -18.35
N ALA A 139 -20.35 -20.54 -17.14
CA ALA A 139 -21.16 -20.81 -15.96
C ALA A 139 -22.58 -20.22 -16.09
N ILE A 140 -22.69 -18.99 -16.62
CA ILE A 140 -23.98 -18.33 -16.86
C ILE A 140 -24.79 -19.08 -17.93
N ALA A 141 -24.16 -19.51 -19.02
CA ALA A 141 -24.83 -20.31 -20.06
C ALA A 141 -25.39 -21.63 -19.50
N THR A 142 -24.60 -22.31 -18.66
CA THR A 142 -25.02 -23.55 -17.99
C THR A 142 -26.20 -23.30 -17.05
N GLN A 143 -26.16 -22.22 -16.26
CA GLN A 143 -27.24 -21.85 -15.35
C GLN A 143 -28.54 -21.52 -16.10
N LEU A 144 -28.44 -20.84 -17.25
CA LEU A 144 -29.59 -20.52 -18.09
C LEU A 144 -30.23 -21.80 -18.66
N GLN A 145 -29.41 -22.75 -19.13
CA GLN A 145 -29.85 -24.04 -19.65
C GLN A 145 -30.62 -24.84 -18.58
N ASN A 146 -30.06 -24.92 -17.36
CA ASN A 146 -30.69 -25.61 -16.24
C ASN A 146 -32.03 -24.97 -15.85
N THR A 147 -32.11 -23.64 -15.91
CA THR A 147 -33.34 -22.90 -15.62
C THR A 147 -34.42 -23.17 -16.67
N ALA A 148 -34.05 -23.22 -17.95
CA ALA A 148 -34.97 -23.55 -19.04
C ALA A 148 -35.52 -24.99 -18.89
N GLN A 149 -34.67 -25.96 -18.57
CA GLN A 149 -35.10 -27.35 -18.34
C GLN A 149 -36.07 -27.47 -17.16
N ARG A 150 -35.80 -26.74 -16.07
CA ARG A 150 -36.67 -26.72 -14.89
C ARG A 150 -38.07 -26.14 -15.21
N LEU A 151 -38.14 -25.12 -16.07
CA LEU A 151 -39.41 -24.55 -16.53
C LEU A 151 -40.24 -25.55 -17.35
N ASP A 152 -39.60 -26.32 -18.23
CA ASP A 152 -40.32 -27.34 -19.02
C ASP A 152 -40.80 -28.50 -18.15
N GLN A 153 -40.02 -28.92 -17.14
CA GLN A 153 -40.46 -29.90 -16.15
C GLN A 153 -41.67 -29.41 -15.34
N LEU A 154 -41.68 -28.14 -14.93
CA LEU A 154 -42.83 -27.53 -14.23
C LEU A 154 -44.09 -27.50 -15.11
N ARG A 155 -43.94 -27.21 -16.42
CA ARG A 155 -45.05 -27.26 -17.39
C ARG A 155 -45.62 -28.67 -17.52
N GLN A 156 -44.76 -29.68 -17.65
CA GLN A 156 -45.19 -31.08 -17.72
C GLN A 156 -45.92 -31.51 -16.44
N LEU A 157 -45.43 -31.10 -15.28
CA LEU A 157 -46.08 -31.38 -14.00
C LEU A 157 -47.47 -30.74 -13.94
N SER A 158 -47.62 -29.48 -14.38
CA SER A 158 -48.93 -28.82 -14.45
C SER A 158 -49.93 -29.58 -15.34
N GLN A 159 -49.50 -30.07 -16.50
CA GLN A 159 -50.35 -30.83 -17.42
C GLN A 159 -50.80 -32.17 -16.82
N LEU A 160 -49.91 -32.87 -16.10
CA LEU A 160 -50.26 -34.12 -15.41
C LEU A 160 -51.23 -33.88 -14.25
N LEU A 161 -51.09 -32.76 -13.53
CA LEU A 161 -52.04 -32.38 -12.48
C LEU A 161 -53.43 -32.04 -13.05
N ASP A 162 -53.49 -31.34 -14.18
CA ASP A 162 -54.76 -31.05 -14.86
C ASP A 162 -55.46 -32.32 -15.36
N GLN A 163 -54.70 -33.26 -15.92
CA GLN A 163 -55.21 -34.57 -16.34
C GLN A 163 -55.77 -35.36 -15.14
N ARG A 164 -55.07 -35.34 -14.00
CA ARG A 164 -55.53 -35.94 -12.74
C ARG A 164 -56.81 -35.28 -12.24
N ALA A 165 -56.87 -33.95 -12.22
CA ALA A 165 -58.05 -33.20 -11.78
C ALA A 165 -59.27 -33.51 -12.65
N THR A 166 -59.07 -33.64 -13.96
CA THR A 166 -60.12 -33.99 -14.92
C THR A 166 -60.62 -35.43 -14.71
N ALA A 167 -59.71 -36.39 -14.51
CA ALA A 167 -60.07 -37.79 -14.23
C ALA A 167 -60.83 -37.95 -12.90
N ALA A 168 -60.41 -37.21 -11.87
CA ALA A 168 -61.09 -37.17 -10.57
C ALA A 168 -62.49 -36.53 -10.68
N ALA A 169 -62.63 -35.44 -11.44
CA ALA A 169 -63.93 -34.80 -11.70
C ALA A 169 -64.90 -35.70 -12.48
N ALA A 170 -64.38 -36.59 -13.34
CA ALA A 170 -65.15 -37.60 -14.06
C ALA A 170 -65.54 -38.83 -13.20
N GLY A 171 -65.17 -38.86 -11.92
CA GLY A 171 -65.47 -39.99 -11.01
C GLY A 171 -64.65 -41.25 -11.26
N SER A 172 -63.55 -41.14 -12.03
CA SER A 172 -62.64 -42.25 -12.34
C SER A 172 -61.38 -42.19 -11.46
N THR A 173 -60.88 -43.35 -11.04
CA THR A 173 -59.63 -43.42 -10.27
C THR A 173 -58.45 -43.09 -11.19
N PRO A 174 -57.58 -42.11 -10.87
CA PRO A 174 -56.42 -41.77 -11.68
C PRO A 174 -55.49 -42.99 -11.83
N ALA A 175 -54.88 -43.15 -13.01
CA ALA A 175 -53.96 -44.26 -13.27
C ALA A 175 -52.73 -44.18 -12.33
N PRO A 176 -52.29 -45.30 -11.72
CA PRO A 176 -51.17 -45.31 -10.76
C PRO A 176 -49.84 -44.86 -11.38
N GLU A 177 -49.66 -45.01 -12.70
CA GLU A 177 -48.49 -44.52 -13.42
C GLU A 177 -48.41 -42.98 -13.45
N LEU A 178 -49.57 -42.31 -13.45
CA LEU A 178 -49.69 -40.85 -13.49
C LEU A 178 -49.25 -40.26 -12.15
N GLU A 179 -49.66 -40.90 -11.04
CA GLU A 179 -49.23 -40.53 -9.68
C GLU A 179 -47.72 -40.75 -9.48
N THR A 180 -47.19 -41.88 -9.99
CA THR A 180 -45.75 -42.19 -9.91
C THR A 180 -44.92 -41.15 -10.67
N ARG A 181 -45.38 -40.71 -11.85
CA ARG A 181 -44.72 -39.66 -12.64
C ARG A 181 -44.77 -38.29 -11.95
N ILE A 182 -45.89 -37.90 -11.34
CA ILE A 182 -45.99 -36.64 -10.58
C ILE A 182 -45.01 -36.65 -9.40
N GLN A 183 -44.91 -37.76 -8.66
CA GLN A 183 -43.96 -37.90 -7.55
C GLN A 183 -42.50 -37.83 -8.02
N GLN A 184 -42.16 -38.51 -9.12
CA GLN A 184 -40.80 -38.46 -9.67
C GLN A 184 -40.40 -37.07 -10.16
N LEU A 185 -41.25 -36.39 -10.94
CA LEU A 185 -40.98 -35.03 -11.42
C LEU A 185 -40.89 -34.02 -10.27
N SER A 186 -41.74 -34.13 -9.24
CA SER A 186 -41.67 -33.24 -8.07
C SER A 186 -40.39 -33.43 -7.24
N GLN A 187 -39.87 -34.66 -7.12
CA GLN A 187 -38.59 -34.92 -6.46
C GLN A 187 -37.40 -34.36 -7.24
N GLN A 188 -37.40 -34.46 -8.58
CA GLN A 188 -36.33 -33.90 -9.43
C GLN A 188 -36.28 -32.36 -9.42
N LEU A 189 -37.38 -31.70 -9.04
CA LEU A 189 -37.46 -30.24 -8.97
C LEU A 189 -36.98 -29.67 -7.63
N GLN A 190 -36.81 -30.50 -6.58
CA GLN A 190 -36.30 -30.07 -5.29
C GLN A 190 -34.78 -29.80 -5.35
N PRO A 191 -34.29 -28.69 -4.76
CA PRO A 191 -32.88 -28.32 -4.76
C PRO A 191 -32.02 -29.19 -3.85
#